data_AF-A0A2N5JLC1-F1
#
_entry.id   AF-A0A2N5JLC1-F1
#
_cell.length_a   1.000
_cell.length_b   1.000
_cell.length_c   1.000
_cell.angle_alpha   90.00
_cell.angle_beta   90.00
_cell.angle_gamma   90.00
#
_symmetry.space_group_name_H-M   'P 1'
#
loop_
_entity.id
_entity.type
_entity.pdbx_description
1 polymer ?
#
loop_
_entity_poly.entity_id
_entity_poly.type
_entity_poly.pdbx_seq_one_letter_code
_entity_poly.pdbx_strand_id
1 'polypeptide(L)'
;MNIGIALMSLGKLKEGWAQYEWRHRVQEYNSRIHRLSQPLWDGKPFLHKTLLIYTEQGLGDCIQFSRYIPLVKAMGGRVIVECNQELLRNIMKRVQGVDDVYVIGEELPPFDCHYPLMSLPHLLGIDLPTIPHNIPHIEIPPNLVELPKKSDQKLKVGIVWTANLGNPTTGKKRTIPLTDFLPILEVEGVDFYILQKDIFEQERPLLEQYN
;
A
#
# COMPACT_ATOMS: atom_id res chain seq x y z
N MET A 1 -13.11 -14.42 -9.11
CA MET A 1 -12.99 -12.94 -9.12
C MET A 1 -14.14 -12.39 -8.28
N ASN A 2 -13.86 -11.53 -7.29
CA ASN A 2 -14.88 -10.94 -6.43
C ASN A 2 -15.75 -9.95 -7.25
N ILE A 3 -17.07 -9.97 -7.08
CA ILE A 3 -18.02 -9.05 -7.73
C ILE A 3 -17.61 -7.59 -7.51
N GLY A 4 -17.13 -7.23 -6.32
CA GLY A 4 -16.65 -5.88 -6.03
C GLY A 4 -15.51 -5.47 -6.96
N ILE A 5 -14.52 -6.36 -7.18
CA ILE A 5 -13.40 -6.09 -8.09
C ILE A 5 -13.88 -5.95 -9.53
N ALA A 6 -14.81 -6.80 -9.98
CA ALA A 6 -15.37 -6.70 -11.32
C ALA A 6 -16.09 -5.36 -11.55
N LEU A 7 -16.90 -4.91 -10.58
CA LEU A 7 -17.60 -3.62 -10.64
C LEU A 7 -16.61 -2.45 -10.68
N MET A 8 -15.57 -2.48 -9.84
CA MET A 8 -14.54 -1.45 -9.84
C MET A 8 -13.80 -1.37 -11.18
N SER A 9 -13.46 -2.50 -11.78
CA SER A 9 -12.83 -2.55 -13.12
C SER A 9 -13.73 -1.99 -14.22
N LEU A 10 -15.05 -1.96 -14.02
CA LEU A 10 -16.02 -1.33 -14.91
C LEU A 10 -16.28 0.15 -14.57
N GLY A 11 -15.53 0.74 -13.63
CA GLY A 11 -15.70 2.12 -13.18
C GLY A 11 -16.89 2.34 -12.23
N LYS A 12 -17.59 1.28 -11.82
CA LYS A 12 -18.72 1.33 -10.88
C LYS A 12 -18.20 1.29 -9.43
N LEU A 13 -17.53 2.36 -9.02
CA LEU A 13 -16.76 2.35 -7.78
C LEU A 13 -17.64 2.26 -6.54
N LYS A 14 -18.75 3.01 -6.46
CA LYS A 14 -19.64 2.96 -5.28
C LYS A 14 -20.20 1.56 -5.02
N GLU A 15 -20.76 0.92 -6.04
CA GLU A 15 -21.23 -0.47 -5.92
C GLU A 15 -20.07 -1.44 -5.69
N GLY A 16 -18.95 -1.20 -6.37
CA GLY A 16 -17.73 -1.98 -6.21
C GLY A 16 -17.24 -2.02 -4.77
N TRP A 17 -17.14 -0.85 -4.11
CA TRP A 17 -16.74 -0.73 -2.71
C TRP A 17 -17.73 -1.43 -1.77
N ALA A 18 -19.03 -1.24 -1.98
CA ALA A 18 -20.05 -1.89 -1.17
C ALA A 18 -19.97 -3.43 -1.25
N GLN A 19 -19.76 -3.97 -2.46
CA GLN A 19 -19.57 -5.41 -2.65
C GLN A 19 -18.20 -5.89 -2.15
N TYR A 20 -17.20 -5.01 -2.14
CA TYR A 20 -15.86 -5.33 -1.63
C TYR A 20 -15.88 -5.62 -0.12
N GLU A 21 -16.77 -4.96 0.65
CA GLU A 21 -16.95 -5.22 2.09
C GLU A 21 -17.33 -6.67 2.43
N TRP A 22 -17.83 -7.44 1.46
CA TRP A 22 -18.08 -8.89 1.65
C TRP A 22 -16.84 -9.65 2.12
N ARG A 23 -15.64 -9.14 1.82
CA ARG A 23 -14.36 -9.69 2.28
C ARG A 23 -14.30 -9.89 3.81
N HIS A 24 -15.02 -9.07 4.60
CA HIS A 24 -15.08 -9.23 6.06
C HIS A 24 -15.73 -10.53 6.50
N ARG A 25 -16.49 -11.21 5.62
CA ARG A 25 -17.09 -12.52 5.89
C ARG A 25 -16.14 -13.69 5.67
N VAL A 26 -14.95 -13.43 5.12
CA VAL A 26 -13.92 -14.42 4.86
C VAL A 26 -12.96 -14.45 6.06
N GLN A 27 -12.68 -15.64 6.58
CA GLN A 27 -12.03 -15.84 7.89
C GLN A 27 -10.68 -15.11 8.00
N GLU A 28 -9.93 -15.06 6.91
CA GLU A 28 -8.64 -14.41 6.79
C GLU A 28 -8.71 -12.90 7.10
N TYR A 29 -9.80 -12.22 6.71
CA TYR A 29 -10.02 -10.79 6.97
C TYR A 29 -10.79 -10.54 8.25
N ASN A 30 -11.64 -11.48 8.65
CA ASN A 30 -12.54 -11.30 9.78
C ASN A 30 -11.83 -11.37 11.14
N SER A 31 -10.66 -12.01 11.17
CA SER A 31 -9.93 -12.31 12.41
C SER A 31 -9.57 -11.10 13.25
N ARG A 32 -9.48 -9.88 12.68
CA ARG A 32 -9.08 -8.67 13.39
C ARG A 32 -10.24 -7.84 13.91
N ILE A 33 -11.34 -7.74 13.16
CA ILE A 33 -12.57 -7.04 13.63
C ILE A 33 -13.07 -7.68 14.94
N HIS A 34 -12.90 -8.99 15.08
CA HIS A 34 -13.30 -9.74 16.27
C HIS A 34 -12.32 -9.66 17.45
N ARG A 35 -11.13 -9.05 17.27
CA ARG A 35 -10.09 -8.95 18.33
C ARG A 35 -10.07 -7.61 19.05
N LEU A 36 -10.67 -6.57 18.48
CA LEU A 36 -10.73 -5.24 19.08
C LEU A 36 -12.05 -5.09 19.82
N SER A 37 -12.00 -4.54 21.04
CA SER A 37 -13.19 -4.37 21.89
C SER A 37 -13.91 -3.04 21.63
N GLN A 38 -13.19 -2.07 21.07
CA GLN A 38 -13.73 -0.77 20.66
C GLN A 38 -14.70 -0.95 19.48
N PRO A 39 -15.67 -0.05 19.30
CA PRO A 39 -16.58 -0.10 18.17
C PRO A 39 -15.90 0.25 16.84
N LEU A 40 -16.50 -0.22 15.74
CA LEU A 40 -16.23 0.33 14.42
C LEU A 40 -16.59 1.82 14.38
N TRP A 41 -15.75 2.62 13.75
CA TRP A 41 -16.06 4.01 13.47
C TRP A 41 -17.23 4.12 12.50
N ASP A 42 -18.14 5.05 12.76
CA ASP A 42 -19.39 5.23 12.01
C ASP A 42 -19.29 6.28 10.90
N GLY A 43 -18.10 6.83 10.65
CA GLY A 43 -17.87 7.86 9.64
C GLY A 43 -18.38 9.25 10.04
N LYS A 44 -18.68 9.49 11.32
CA LYS A 44 -18.96 10.85 11.83
C LYS A 44 -17.69 11.54 12.34
N PRO A 45 -17.69 12.88 12.46
CA PRO A 45 -16.62 13.59 13.14
C PRO A 45 -16.32 13.02 14.52
N PHE A 46 -15.04 12.92 14.86
CA PHE A 46 -14.55 12.23 16.04
C PHE A 46 -13.61 13.14 16.85
N LEU A 47 -14.02 14.40 17.03
CA LEU A 47 -13.28 15.40 17.81
C LEU A 47 -12.93 14.86 19.20
N HIS A 48 -11.69 15.09 19.62
CA HIS A 48 -11.13 14.62 20.91
C HIS A 48 -11.08 13.10 21.08
N LYS A 49 -11.38 12.31 20.04
CA LYS A 49 -11.26 10.85 20.04
C LYS A 49 -10.06 10.40 19.23
N THR A 50 -9.62 9.18 19.50
CA THR A 50 -8.59 8.48 18.75
C THR A 50 -9.22 7.39 17.89
N LEU A 51 -8.98 7.45 16.59
CA LEU A 51 -9.36 6.46 15.60
C LEU A 51 -8.14 5.61 15.24
N LEU A 52 -8.26 4.30 15.43
CA LEU A 52 -7.30 3.32 14.93
C LEU A 52 -7.66 2.93 13.49
N ILE A 53 -6.82 3.30 12.54
CA ILE A 53 -6.88 2.77 11.18
C ILE A 53 -5.91 1.60 11.07
N TYR A 54 -6.34 0.50 10.45
CA TYR A 54 -5.46 -0.67 10.35
C TYR A 54 -5.37 -1.25 8.95
N THR A 55 -4.19 -1.73 8.62
CA THR A 55 -3.88 -2.30 7.29
C THR A 55 -4.11 -3.80 7.25
N GLU A 56 -4.51 -4.35 6.12
CA GLU A 56 -4.86 -5.78 6.00
C GLU A 56 -4.26 -6.50 4.79
N GLN A 57 -4.04 -5.80 3.66
CA GLN A 57 -3.49 -6.38 2.41
C GLN A 57 -1.98 -6.15 2.27
N GLY A 58 -1.46 -6.33 1.05
CA GLY A 58 -0.06 -6.15 0.71
C GLY A 58 0.40 -4.68 0.76
N LEU A 59 1.71 -4.48 0.61
CA LEU A 59 2.34 -3.17 0.70
C LEU A 59 1.75 -2.16 -0.30
N GLY A 60 1.54 -2.58 -1.55
CA GLY A 60 1.00 -1.73 -2.61
C GLY A 60 -0.41 -1.22 -2.30
N ASP A 61 -1.28 -2.09 -1.78
CA ASP A 61 -2.63 -1.71 -1.36
C ASP A 61 -2.59 -0.70 -0.21
N CYS A 62 -1.71 -0.93 0.77
CA CYS A 62 -1.56 -0.01 1.90
C CYS A 62 -1.08 1.38 1.44
N ILE A 63 -0.10 1.44 0.53
CA ILE A 63 0.36 2.68 -0.09
C ILE A 63 -0.75 3.35 -0.90
N GLN A 64 -1.51 2.58 -1.67
CA GLN A 64 -2.58 3.13 -2.51
C GLN A 64 -3.69 3.75 -1.67
N PHE A 65 -4.16 3.05 -0.64
CA PHE A 65 -5.30 3.46 0.18
C PHE A 65 -4.93 4.44 1.30
N SER A 66 -3.64 4.62 1.63
CA SER A 66 -3.23 5.66 2.59
C SER A 66 -3.63 7.07 2.14
N ARG A 67 -3.89 7.29 0.84
CA ARG A 67 -4.41 8.54 0.27
C ARG A 67 -5.73 9.03 0.87
N TYR A 68 -6.48 8.14 1.53
CA TYR A 68 -7.76 8.48 2.17
C TYR A 68 -7.59 8.95 3.62
N ILE A 69 -6.44 8.71 4.25
CA ILE A 69 -6.18 9.11 5.64
C ILE A 69 -6.26 10.64 5.83
N PRO A 70 -5.74 11.50 4.92
CA PRO A 70 -5.90 12.95 5.06
C PRO A 70 -7.37 13.40 5.14
N LEU A 71 -8.27 12.75 4.40
CA LEU A 71 -9.71 13.05 4.45
C LEU A 71 -10.30 12.69 5.81
N VAL A 72 -9.89 11.55 6.38
CA VAL A 72 -10.29 11.12 7.72
C VAL A 72 -9.75 12.09 8.78
N LYS A 73 -8.49 12.49 8.67
CA LYS A 73 -7.87 13.46 9.60
C LYS A 73 -8.60 14.79 9.60
N ALA A 74 -9.10 15.25 8.46
CA ALA A 74 -9.87 16.49 8.35
C ALA A 74 -11.18 16.49 9.18
N MET A 75 -11.63 15.32 9.66
CA MET A 75 -12.79 15.17 10.54
C MET A 75 -12.45 15.40 12.03
N GLY A 76 -11.18 15.70 12.34
CA GLY A 76 -10.76 16.48 13.49
C GLY A 76 -10.27 15.74 14.74
N GLY A 77 -10.24 14.41 14.74
CA GLY A 77 -9.66 13.64 15.85
C GLY A 77 -8.19 13.25 15.65
N ARG A 78 -7.72 12.37 16.53
CA ARG A 78 -6.41 11.73 16.44
C ARG A 78 -6.52 10.44 15.62
N VAL A 79 -5.61 10.21 14.69
CA VAL A 79 -5.56 9.06 13.80
C VAL A 79 -4.25 8.32 14.04
N ILE A 80 -4.35 7.10 14.56
CA ILE A 80 -3.21 6.20 14.69
C ILE A 80 -3.35 5.06 13.67
N VAL A 81 -2.23 4.56 13.16
CA VAL A 81 -2.21 3.48 12.18
C VAL A 81 -1.53 2.24 12.74
N GLU A 82 -2.16 1.07 12.63
CA GLU A 82 -1.52 -0.22 12.92
C GLU A 82 -1.27 -1.01 11.64
N CYS A 83 0.02 -1.10 11.28
CA CYS A 83 0.54 -1.79 10.12
C CYS A 83 0.62 -3.31 10.32
N ASN A 84 0.27 -4.08 9.30
CA ASN A 84 0.41 -5.54 9.29
C ASN A 84 1.83 -6.00 8.95
N GLN A 85 2.70 -5.09 8.55
CA GLN A 85 4.09 -5.35 8.15
C GLN A 85 5.00 -4.22 8.62
N GLU A 86 6.18 -4.56 9.14
CA GLU A 86 7.17 -3.61 9.65
C GLU A 86 7.61 -2.59 8.59
N LEU A 87 7.75 -3.03 7.32
CA LEU A 87 8.14 -2.17 6.20
C LEU A 87 7.19 -0.99 5.96
N LEU A 88 5.92 -1.11 6.37
CA LEU A 88 4.94 -0.02 6.23
C LEU A 88 5.15 1.07 7.27
N ARG A 89 5.82 0.81 8.40
CA ARG A 89 5.95 1.79 9.49
C ARG A 89 6.50 3.11 8.99
N ASN A 90 7.63 3.06 8.30
CA ASN A 90 8.29 4.27 7.81
C ASN A 90 7.50 4.98 6.71
N ILE A 91 6.71 4.24 5.93
CA ILE A 91 5.86 4.82 4.89
C ILE A 91 4.66 5.52 5.52
N MET A 92 3.96 4.84 6.43
CA MET A 92 2.74 5.37 7.05
C MET A 92 3.00 6.59 7.94
N LYS A 93 4.18 6.66 8.59
CA LYS A 93 4.59 7.85 9.36
C LYS A 93 4.67 9.13 8.52
N ARG A 94 4.76 8.99 7.19
CA ARG A 94 4.90 10.08 6.22
C ARG A 94 3.60 10.38 5.49
N VAL A 95 2.52 9.69 5.83
CA VAL A 95 1.20 9.99 5.28
C VAL A 95 0.62 11.15 6.07
N GLN A 96 0.25 12.21 5.36
CA GLN A 96 -0.36 13.38 6.00
C GLN A 96 -1.58 12.98 6.82
N GLY A 97 -1.60 13.42 8.08
CA GLY A 97 -2.70 13.19 9.01
C GLY A 97 -2.62 11.90 9.81
N VAL A 98 -1.56 11.09 9.65
CA VAL A 98 -1.20 10.04 10.60
C VAL A 98 -0.48 10.69 11.78
N ASP A 99 -1.00 10.49 13.00
CA ASP A 99 -0.37 11.01 14.22
C ASP A 99 0.69 10.03 14.77
N ASP A 100 0.39 8.72 14.77
CA ASP A 100 1.30 7.67 15.26
C ASP A 100 1.15 6.37 14.47
N VAL A 101 2.22 5.56 14.44
CA VAL A 101 2.25 4.30 13.70
C VAL A 101 2.81 3.16 14.54
N TYR A 102 2.03 2.10 14.60
CA TYR A 102 2.31 0.84 15.28
C TYR A 102 2.36 -0.29 14.26
N VAL A 103 2.93 -1.42 14.65
CA VAL A 103 2.96 -2.66 13.88
C VAL A 103 2.31 -3.76 14.72
N ILE A 104 1.59 -4.68 14.07
CA ILE A 104 0.92 -5.80 14.76
C ILE A 104 1.89 -6.48 15.73
N GLY A 105 1.43 -6.62 16.98
CA GLY A 105 2.20 -7.20 18.09
C GLY A 105 2.77 -6.16 19.04
N GLU A 106 2.79 -4.89 18.65
CA GLU A 106 3.09 -3.78 19.56
C GLU A 106 1.89 -3.43 20.44
N GLU A 107 2.18 -2.85 21.61
CA GLU A 107 1.14 -2.31 22.48
C GLU A 107 0.57 -1.03 21.86
N LEU A 108 -0.75 -1.03 21.62
CA LEU A 108 -1.48 0.13 21.13
C LEU A 108 -1.84 1.05 22.31
N PRO A 109 -1.77 2.38 22.13
CA PRO A 109 -2.32 3.32 23.10
C PRO A 109 -3.85 3.18 23.13
N PRO A 110 -4.53 3.71 24.16
CA PRO A 110 -5.99 3.77 24.17
C PRO A 110 -6.55 4.44 22.91
N PHE A 111 -7.59 3.84 22.33
CA PHE A 111 -8.35 4.40 21.22
C PHE A 111 -9.85 4.19 21.43
N ASP A 112 -10.67 4.99 20.75
CA ASP A 112 -12.12 5.04 20.95
C ASP A 112 -12.90 4.24 19.90
N CYS A 113 -12.36 4.14 18.69
CA CYS A 113 -12.97 3.42 17.58
C CYS A 113 -11.90 2.97 16.57
N HIS A 114 -12.25 2.02 15.72
CA HIS A 114 -11.33 1.51 14.71
C HIS A 114 -11.99 1.39 13.33
N TYR A 115 -11.17 1.38 12.27
CA TYR A 115 -11.66 1.17 10.92
C TYR A 115 -10.60 0.56 9.99
N PRO A 116 -10.98 -0.40 9.11
CA PRO A 116 -10.04 -0.97 8.14
C PRO A 116 -9.69 0.05 7.05
N LEU A 117 -8.39 0.19 6.74
CA LEU A 117 -7.88 1.15 5.75
C LEU A 117 -8.58 1.00 4.39
N MET A 118 -8.83 -0.22 3.95
CA MET A 118 -9.40 -0.48 2.62
C MET A 118 -10.92 -0.29 2.53
N SER A 119 -11.58 -0.10 3.66
CA SER A 119 -13.01 0.25 3.70
C SER A 119 -13.23 1.76 3.67
N LEU A 120 -12.19 2.58 3.84
CA LEU A 120 -12.32 4.04 3.81
C LEU A 120 -13.01 4.56 2.54
N PRO A 121 -12.74 4.04 1.32
CA PRO A 121 -13.43 4.53 0.13
C PRO A 121 -14.93 4.25 0.15
N HIS A 122 -15.34 3.12 0.73
CA HIS A 122 -16.74 2.80 0.92
C HIS A 122 -17.40 3.82 1.86
N LEU A 123 -16.80 4.01 3.05
CA LEU A 123 -17.31 4.89 4.09
C LEU A 123 -17.41 6.36 3.63
N LEU A 124 -16.37 6.82 2.91
CA LEU A 124 -16.28 8.18 2.38
C LEU A 124 -17.09 8.39 1.10
N GLY A 125 -17.75 7.34 0.58
CA GLY A 125 -18.56 7.41 -0.64
C GLY A 125 -17.74 7.76 -1.89
N ILE A 126 -16.49 7.31 -1.96
CA ILE A 126 -15.55 7.64 -3.05
C ILE A 126 -16.04 7.07 -4.38
N ASP A 127 -15.95 7.90 -5.40
CA ASP A 127 -16.25 7.60 -6.80
C ASP A 127 -15.17 8.20 -7.69
N LEU A 128 -15.18 7.91 -8.99
CA LEU A 128 -14.10 8.30 -9.92
C LEU A 128 -13.71 9.79 -9.81
N PRO A 129 -14.66 10.76 -9.78
CA PRO A 129 -14.31 12.17 -9.69
C PRO A 129 -13.82 12.62 -8.31
N THR A 130 -14.05 11.81 -7.27
CA THR A 130 -13.75 12.15 -5.87
C THR A 130 -12.55 11.38 -5.32
N ILE A 131 -11.86 10.58 -6.15
CA ILE A 131 -10.58 9.98 -5.78
C ILE A 131 -9.59 11.12 -5.45
N PRO A 132 -8.96 11.10 -4.26
CA PRO A 132 -7.92 12.05 -3.91
C PRO A 132 -6.79 12.01 -4.94
N HIS A 133 -6.47 13.17 -5.49
CA HIS A 133 -5.45 13.37 -6.51
C HIS A 133 -4.31 14.28 -6.05
N ASN A 134 -4.22 14.57 -4.74
CA ASN A 134 -3.04 15.24 -4.18
C ASN A 134 -1.86 14.26 -4.23
N ILE A 135 -0.93 14.48 -5.15
CA ILE A 135 0.23 13.61 -5.40
C ILE A 135 1.50 14.46 -5.25
N PRO A 136 2.47 14.04 -4.42
CA PRO A 136 2.48 12.81 -3.63
C PRO A 136 1.61 12.91 -2.36
N HIS A 137 0.91 11.83 -2.00
CA HIS A 137 0.17 11.71 -0.73
C HIS A 137 1.01 11.11 0.41
N ILE A 138 2.30 10.89 0.16
CA ILE A 138 3.31 10.41 1.09
C ILE A 138 4.50 11.35 1.00
N GLU A 139 4.91 11.93 2.11
CA GLU A 139 6.06 12.81 2.16
C GLU A 139 7.36 12.06 1.85
N ILE A 140 8.23 12.66 1.05
CA ILE A 140 9.52 12.09 0.70
C ILE A 140 10.50 12.40 1.83
N PRO A 141 11.22 11.41 2.41
CA PRO A 141 12.20 11.69 3.45
C PRO A 141 13.35 12.58 2.94
N PRO A 142 13.92 13.45 3.79
CA PRO A 142 15.09 14.25 3.41
C PRO A 142 16.36 13.41 3.22
N ASN A 143 16.42 12.25 3.86
CA ASN A 143 17.54 11.30 3.87
C ASN A 143 17.21 10.07 3.01
N LEU A 144 17.07 10.28 1.71
CA LEU A 144 16.91 9.19 0.74
C LEU A 144 18.21 8.39 0.63
N VAL A 145 18.07 7.08 0.36
CA VAL A 145 19.19 6.24 -0.03
C VAL A 145 19.74 6.78 -1.35
N GLU A 146 21.02 7.12 -1.39
CA GLU A 146 21.68 7.46 -2.65
C GLU A 146 21.74 6.20 -3.52
N LEU A 147 21.13 6.27 -4.69
CA LEU A 147 21.32 5.24 -5.71
C LEU A 147 22.78 5.28 -6.18
N PRO A 148 23.36 4.13 -6.61
CA PRO A 148 24.69 4.10 -7.20
C PRO A 148 24.85 5.18 -8.27
N LYS A 149 25.93 5.95 -8.19
CA LYS A 149 26.20 7.03 -9.14
C LYS A 149 26.48 6.42 -10.51
N LYS A 150 25.57 6.65 -11.45
CA LYS A 150 25.75 6.41 -12.89
C LYS A 150 25.82 7.77 -13.61
N SER A 151 25.70 7.79 -14.94
CA SER A 151 25.75 9.04 -15.68
C SER A 151 24.55 9.92 -15.35
N ASP A 152 24.77 11.19 -15.04
CA ASP A 152 23.67 12.16 -14.88
C ASP A 152 23.08 12.61 -16.22
N GLN A 153 23.67 12.18 -17.34
CA GLN A 153 23.21 12.54 -18.70
C GLN A 153 22.24 11.52 -19.29
N LYS A 154 22.08 10.35 -18.66
CA LYS A 154 21.24 9.25 -19.14
C LYS A 154 19.90 9.19 -18.40
N LEU A 155 18.88 8.63 -19.05
CA LEU A 155 17.58 8.37 -18.42
C LEU A 155 17.74 7.32 -17.32
N LYS A 156 17.31 7.62 -16.09
CA LYS A 156 17.40 6.68 -14.95
C LYS A 156 16.12 5.82 -14.87
N VAL A 157 16.25 4.50 -14.99
CA VAL A 157 15.10 3.57 -15.01
C VAL A 157 15.24 2.51 -13.93
N GLY A 158 14.27 2.43 -13.02
CA GLY A 158 14.20 1.35 -12.04
C GLY A 158 13.42 0.14 -12.56
N ILE A 159 13.93 -1.07 -12.35
CA ILE A 159 13.26 -2.32 -12.74
C ILE A 159 12.97 -3.22 -11.55
N VAL A 160 11.82 -3.90 -11.64
CA VAL A 160 11.33 -4.93 -10.72
C VAL A 160 10.55 -5.95 -11.56
N TRP A 161 10.86 -7.24 -11.45
CA TRP A 161 10.33 -8.27 -12.36
C TRP A 161 9.62 -9.42 -11.64
N THR A 162 9.85 -9.55 -10.33
CA THR A 162 9.27 -10.61 -9.52
C THR A 162 8.30 -10.02 -8.49
N ALA A 163 7.06 -10.50 -8.53
CA ALA A 163 6.06 -10.21 -7.51
C ALA A 163 6.27 -11.11 -6.28
N ASN A 164 5.51 -10.89 -5.20
CA ASN A 164 5.58 -11.75 -4.01
C ASN A 164 5.22 -13.22 -4.35
N LEU A 165 6.23 -14.09 -4.40
CA LEU A 165 6.08 -15.52 -4.69
C LEU A 165 5.44 -16.32 -3.55
N GLY A 166 5.36 -15.77 -2.34
CA GLY A 166 4.63 -16.36 -1.22
C GLY A 166 3.12 -16.45 -1.47
N ASN A 167 2.59 -15.74 -2.48
CA ASN A 167 1.25 -15.97 -3.00
C ASN A 167 1.31 -16.83 -4.28
N PRO A 168 1.08 -18.15 -4.21
CA PRO A 168 1.31 -19.05 -5.34
C PRO A 168 0.36 -18.81 -6.52
N THR A 169 -0.78 -18.12 -6.31
CA THR A 169 -1.79 -17.89 -7.34
C THR A 169 -1.56 -16.61 -8.14
N THR A 170 -1.18 -15.52 -7.47
CA THR A 170 -1.00 -14.19 -8.11
C THR A 170 0.46 -13.79 -8.29
N GLY A 171 1.37 -14.33 -7.47
CA GLY A 171 2.80 -14.05 -7.58
C GLY A 171 3.37 -14.55 -8.90
N LYS A 172 3.12 -15.83 -9.22
CA LYS A 172 3.60 -16.45 -10.47
C LYS A 172 3.07 -15.76 -11.73
N LYS A 173 1.80 -15.31 -11.72
CA LYS A 173 1.18 -14.63 -12.88
C LYS A 173 1.67 -13.19 -13.09
N ARG A 174 2.32 -12.59 -12.08
CA ARG A 174 2.84 -11.22 -12.10
C ARG A 174 4.37 -11.19 -12.04
N THR A 175 5.00 -12.33 -12.27
CA THR A 175 6.45 -12.49 -12.32
C THR A 175 6.83 -12.83 -13.73
N ILE A 176 7.86 -12.17 -14.25
CA ILE A 176 8.47 -12.53 -15.53
C ILE A 176 9.95 -12.88 -15.31
N PRO A 177 10.50 -13.84 -16.07
CA PRO A 177 11.93 -14.16 -16.00
C PRO A 177 12.79 -12.91 -16.25
N LEU A 178 13.90 -12.79 -15.51
CA LEU A 178 14.89 -11.73 -15.76
C LEU A 178 15.42 -11.77 -17.21
N THR A 179 15.50 -12.95 -17.81
CA THR A 179 15.93 -13.14 -19.21
C THR A 179 15.10 -12.33 -20.19
N ASP A 180 13.82 -12.10 -19.90
CA ASP A 180 12.92 -11.34 -20.76
C ASP A 180 13.19 -9.83 -20.68
N PHE A 181 13.88 -9.37 -19.63
CA PHE A 181 14.36 -8.00 -19.49
C PHE A 181 15.71 -7.75 -20.15
N LEU A 182 16.52 -8.77 -20.45
CA LEU A 182 17.88 -8.57 -20.98
C LEU A 182 17.92 -7.68 -22.23
N PRO A 183 17.03 -7.83 -23.24
CA PRO A 183 17.03 -6.94 -24.40
C PRO A 183 16.71 -5.48 -24.05
N ILE A 184 15.98 -5.25 -22.96
CA ILE A 184 15.66 -3.89 -22.47
C ILE A 184 16.88 -3.25 -21.83
N LEU A 185 17.72 -4.05 -21.16
CA LEU A 185 18.94 -3.55 -20.49
C LEU A 185 20.02 -3.06 -21.48
N GLU A 186 19.92 -3.43 -22.75
CA GLU A 186 20.84 -2.99 -23.81
C GLU A 186 20.46 -1.64 -24.45
N VAL A 187 19.33 -1.04 -24.07
CA VAL A 187 18.88 0.25 -24.64
C VAL A 187 19.88 1.37 -24.31
N GLU A 188 20.44 1.98 -25.37
CA GLU A 188 21.38 3.09 -25.24
C GLU A 188 20.75 4.33 -24.58
N GLY A 189 21.57 5.13 -23.90
CA GLY A 189 21.12 6.36 -23.24
C GLY A 189 20.33 6.15 -21.95
N VAL A 190 20.23 4.92 -21.46
CA VAL A 190 19.53 4.57 -20.22
C VAL A 190 20.50 4.01 -19.19
N ASP A 191 20.31 4.41 -17.94
CA ASP A 191 20.96 3.85 -16.76
C ASP A 191 19.92 3.08 -15.95
N PHE A 192 20.00 1.75 -15.99
CA PHE A 192 19.09 0.88 -15.25
C PHE A 192 19.51 0.70 -13.79
N TYR A 193 18.51 0.66 -12.91
CA TYR A 193 18.64 0.45 -11.47
C TYR A 193 17.80 -0.75 -11.06
N ILE A 194 18.40 -1.68 -10.33
CA ILE A 194 17.70 -2.85 -9.82
C ILE A 194 16.99 -2.45 -8.53
N LEU A 195 15.66 -2.45 -8.56
CA LEU A 195 14.79 -2.21 -7.40
C LEU A 195 14.15 -3.51 -6.89
N GLN A 196 14.52 -4.65 -7.48
CA GLN A 196 14.07 -5.98 -7.06
C GLN A 196 14.62 -6.29 -5.67
N LYS A 197 13.71 -6.51 -4.70
CA LYS A 197 14.08 -6.78 -3.30
C LYS A 197 14.76 -8.13 -3.12
N ASP A 198 14.17 -9.17 -3.72
CA ASP A 198 14.63 -10.54 -3.61
C ASP A 198 15.21 -10.97 -4.97
N ILE A 199 16.52 -11.21 -5.02
CA ILE A 199 17.25 -11.67 -6.21
C ILE A 199 17.67 -13.11 -5.97
N PHE A 200 17.32 -14.02 -6.87
CA PHE A 200 17.70 -15.43 -6.77
C PHE A 200 19.17 -15.63 -7.15
N GLU A 201 19.85 -16.59 -6.54
CA GLU A 201 21.27 -16.85 -6.81
C GLU A 201 21.58 -17.10 -8.30
N GLN A 202 20.66 -17.76 -9.00
CA GLN A 202 20.75 -17.99 -10.44
C GLN A 202 20.65 -16.72 -11.31
N GLU A 203 20.12 -15.62 -10.77
CA GLU A 203 19.98 -14.35 -11.48
C GLU A 203 21.23 -13.47 -11.32
N ARG A 204 22.03 -13.65 -10.27
CA ARG A 204 23.21 -12.81 -9.99
C ARG A 204 24.21 -12.78 -11.16
N PRO A 205 24.62 -13.91 -11.76
CA PRO A 205 25.58 -13.90 -12.86
C PRO A 205 25.07 -13.15 -14.10
N LEU A 206 23.74 -13.09 -14.31
CA LEU A 206 23.15 -12.34 -15.40
C LEU A 206 23.21 -10.84 -15.14
N LEU A 207 22.98 -10.41 -13.90
CA LEU A 207 22.98 -8.99 -13.52
C LEU A 207 24.39 -8.38 -13.48
N GLU A 208 25.40 -9.18 -13.11
CA GLU A 208 26.80 -8.76 -13.10
C GLU A 208 27.32 -8.33 -14.49
N GLN A 209 26.68 -8.77 -15.57
CA GLN A 209 27.03 -8.38 -16.93
C GLN A 209 26.62 -6.94 -17.28
N TYR A 210 25.74 -6.31 -16.48
CA TYR A 210 25.13 -5.00 -16.75
C TYR A 210 25.43 -3.94 -15.68
N ASN A 211 26.33 -4.23 -14.74
CA ASN A 211 26.75 -3.33 -13.66
C ASN A 211 28.16 -2.77 -13.86
#